data_AF-A0A7V3EQ83-F1
#
_entry.id   AF-A0A7V3EQ83-F1
#
_cell.length_a   1.000
_cell.length_b   1.000
_cell.length_c   1.000
_cell.angle_alpha   90.00
_cell.angle_beta   90.00
_cell.angle_gamma   90.00
#
_symmetry.space_group_name_H-M   'P 1'
#
loop_
_entity.id
_entity.type
_entity.pdbx_description
1 polymer ?
#
loop_
_entity_poly.entity_id
_entity_poly.type
_entity_poly.pdbx_seq_one_letter_code
_entity_poly.pdbx_strand_id
1 'polypeptide(L)'
;IVYLKKIIDDKFGNPRIIVSRTDEHLIEELFKREVPEIANGTVEIKKIAREPGERAKVAVYSNHGGVDPVGACVGQKGIRVQTVTDELGGNEKIDIIQWNKDEKIFISTALLPAKIINVEIQPKGKRAKVTADEKEAPLAIGKNGINVNLASKLTGYEIDIVQTQTSSEKTSPVNQEQKN
;
A
#
# COMPACT_ATOMS: atom_id res chain seq x y z
N ILE A 1 -18.05 8.36 10.85
CA ILE A 1 -18.49 8.39 9.43
C ILE A 1 -18.82 6.98 8.97
N VAL A 2 -19.71 6.82 8.00
CA VAL A 2 -20.10 5.53 7.40
C VAL A 2 -20.15 5.64 5.88
N TYR A 3 -19.88 4.55 5.17
CA TYR A 3 -20.01 4.45 3.71
C TYR A 3 -21.40 3.91 3.34
N LEU A 4 -22.11 4.59 2.42
CA LEU A 4 -23.37 4.09 1.88
C LEU A 4 -23.08 2.94 0.91
N LYS A 5 -23.33 1.70 1.34
CA LYS A 5 -23.01 0.51 0.55
C LYS A 5 -24.05 0.24 -0.54
N LYS A 6 -25.34 0.35 -0.20
CA LYS A 6 -26.45 0.20 -1.15
C LYS A 6 -27.78 0.61 -0.52
N ILE A 7 -28.75 0.87 -1.39
CA ILE A 7 -30.17 0.97 -1.03
C ILE A 7 -30.85 -0.30 -1.56
N ILE A 8 -31.62 -0.97 -0.71
CA ILE A 8 -32.38 -2.18 -1.08
C ILE A 8 -33.83 -2.01 -0.65
N ASP A 9 -34.77 -2.60 -1.38
CA ASP A 9 -36.16 -2.67 -0.94
C ASP A 9 -36.36 -3.89 -0.04
N ASP A 10 -37.09 -3.73 1.07
CA ASP A 10 -37.51 -4.87 1.88
C ASP A 10 -38.68 -5.62 1.21
N LYS A 11 -39.10 -6.73 1.83
CA LYS A 11 -40.18 -7.59 1.30
C LYS A 11 -41.54 -6.86 1.14
N PHE A 12 -41.68 -5.65 1.66
CA PHE A 12 -42.88 -4.81 1.55
C PHE A 12 -42.66 -3.61 0.61
N GLY A 13 -41.53 -3.54 -0.10
CA GLY A 13 -41.20 -2.44 -1.02
C GLY A 13 -40.70 -1.17 -0.31
N ASN A 14 -40.36 -1.23 0.98
CA ASN A 14 -39.82 -0.06 1.67
C ASN A 14 -38.30 0.03 1.48
N PRO A 15 -37.75 1.20 1.14
CA PRO A 15 -36.31 1.36 0.96
C PRO A 15 -35.57 1.24 2.29
N ARG A 16 -34.48 0.47 2.27
CA ARG A 16 -33.54 0.27 3.37
C ARG A 16 -32.17 0.74 2.95
N ILE A 17 -31.59 1.59 3.78
CA ILE A 17 -30.24 2.11 3.60
C ILE A 17 -29.25 1.16 4.29
N ILE A 18 -28.32 0.58 3.51
CA ILE A 18 -27.25 -0.27 4.02
C ILE A 18 -25.97 0.56 4.07
N VAL A 19 -25.41 0.68 5.27
CA VAL A 19 -24.13 1.38 5.50
C VAL A 19 -23.05 0.41 5.95
N SER A 20 -21.79 0.78 5.73
CA SER A 20 -20.62 0.01 6.13
C SER A 20 -19.54 0.90 6.73
N ARG A 21 -18.86 0.40 7.78
CA ARG A 21 -17.60 0.97 8.27
C ARG A 21 -16.36 0.17 7.88
N THR A 22 -16.57 -1.01 7.30
CA THR A 22 -15.52 -1.97 6.94
C THR A 22 -15.23 -1.99 5.43
N ASP A 23 -16.04 -1.30 4.62
CA ASP A 23 -15.82 -1.21 3.18
C ASP A 23 -14.57 -0.38 2.87
N GLU A 24 -13.79 -0.76 1.86
CA GLU A 24 -12.56 -0.07 1.50
C GLU A 24 -12.82 1.32 0.88
N HIS A 25 -13.96 1.50 0.21
CA HIS A 25 -14.39 2.80 -0.33
C HIS A 25 -14.59 3.87 0.75
N LEU A 26 -14.78 3.46 2.02
CA LEU A 26 -14.78 4.42 3.13
C LEU A 26 -13.45 5.17 3.20
N ILE A 27 -12.32 4.48 3.00
CA ILE A 27 -10.99 5.10 3.02
C ILE A 27 -10.86 6.10 1.88
N GLU A 28 -11.33 5.75 0.67
CA GLU A 28 -11.32 6.64 -0.48
C GLU A 28 -12.07 7.95 -0.21
N GLU A 29 -13.30 7.85 0.30
CA GLU A 29 -14.12 9.03 0.62
C GLU A 29 -13.52 9.89 1.75
N LEU A 30 -12.92 9.26 2.77
CA LEU A 30 -12.24 9.99 3.83
C LEU A 30 -11.02 10.75 3.30
N PHE A 31 -10.19 10.11 2.47
CA PHE A 31 -9.04 10.77 1.85
C PHE A 31 -9.47 11.87 0.88
N LYS A 32 -10.53 11.66 0.10
CA LYS A 32 -11.07 12.69 -0.79
C LYS A 32 -11.55 13.92 -0.02
N ARG A 33 -12.09 13.73 1.18
CA ARG A 33 -12.49 14.84 2.06
C ARG A 33 -11.29 15.54 2.71
N GLU A 34 -10.28 14.79 3.10
CA GLU A 34 -9.10 15.29 3.85
C GLU A 34 -8.02 15.91 2.94
N VAL A 35 -7.85 15.40 1.72
CA VAL A 35 -6.75 15.74 0.82
C VAL A 35 -7.30 16.50 -0.40
N PRO A 36 -7.08 17.83 -0.49
CA PRO A 36 -7.54 18.64 -1.61
C PRO A 36 -7.06 18.14 -2.98
N GLU A 37 -5.85 17.60 -3.03
CA GLU A 37 -5.23 17.06 -4.24
C GLU A 37 -5.94 15.79 -4.75
N ILE A 38 -6.60 15.03 -3.86
CA ILE A 38 -7.46 13.91 -4.28
C ILE A 38 -8.82 14.45 -4.73
N ALA A 39 -9.39 15.42 -4.00
CA ALA A 39 -10.68 16.02 -4.33
C ALA A 39 -10.70 16.66 -5.74
N ASN A 40 -9.60 17.30 -6.14
CA ASN A 40 -9.46 17.96 -7.44
C ASN A 40 -8.86 17.06 -8.54
N GLY A 41 -8.54 15.80 -8.23
CA GLY A 41 -8.01 14.82 -9.18
C GLY A 41 -6.53 14.99 -9.55
N THR A 42 -5.78 15.83 -8.84
CA THR A 42 -4.32 15.97 -9.04
C THR A 42 -3.58 14.72 -8.59
N VAL A 43 -4.04 14.11 -7.49
CA VAL A 43 -3.62 12.82 -6.96
C VAL A 43 -4.78 11.84 -7.07
N GLU A 44 -4.50 10.65 -7.55
CA GLU A 44 -5.48 9.58 -7.72
C GLU A 44 -5.15 8.41 -6.80
N ILE A 45 -6.16 7.91 -6.07
CA ILE A 45 -6.04 6.62 -5.39
C ILE A 45 -6.25 5.52 -6.43
N LYS A 46 -5.18 4.78 -6.73
CA LYS A 46 -5.22 3.70 -7.74
C LYS A 46 -5.82 2.42 -7.20
N LYS A 47 -5.47 2.06 -5.97
CA LYS A 47 -5.90 0.81 -5.32
C LYS A 47 -5.88 0.95 -3.81
N ILE A 48 -6.75 0.21 -3.15
CA ILE A 48 -6.79 0.06 -1.70
C ILE A 48 -6.77 -1.43 -1.39
N ALA A 49 -6.06 -1.81 -0.34
CA ALA A 49 -6.18 -3.12 0.29
C ALA A 49 -6.35 -2.90 1.78
N ARG A 50 -7.37 -3.50 2.38
CA ARG A 50 -7.78 -3.20 3.75
C ARG A 50 -8.09 -4.46 4.54
N GLU A 51 -7.53 -4.53 5.75
CA GLU A 51 -7.98 -5.40 6.84
C GLU A 51 -8.59 -4.49 7.92
N PRO A 52 -9.93 -4.33 7.94
CA PRO A 52 -10.60 -3.34 8.78
C PRO A 52 -10.27 -3.49 10.27
N GLY A 53 -9.97 -2.38 10.92
CA GLY A 53 -9.60 -2.33 12.34
C GLY A 53 -8.13 -2.66 12.64
N GLU A 54 -7.36 -3.13 11.65
CA GLU A 54 -5.96 -3.50 11.81
C GLU A 54 -5.04 -2.64 10.94
N ARG A 55 -5.14 -2.78 9.60
CA ARG A 55 -4.23 -2.12 8.67
C ARG A 55 -4.81 -1.98 7.27
N ALA A 56 -4.47 -0.88 6.60
CA ALA A 56 -4.76 -0.64 5.19
C ALA A 56 -3.49 -0.21 4.45
N LYS A 57 -3.44 -0.53 3.15
CA LYS A 57 -2.47 0.03 2.20
C LYS A 57 -3.23 0.77 1.11
N VAL A 58 -2.81 2.00 0.82
CA VAL A 58 -3.42 2.88 -0.17
C VAL A 58 -2.38 3.26 -1.20
N ALA A 59 -2.57 2.80 -2.43
CA ALA A 59 -1.67 3.10 -3.54
C ALA A 59 -2.12 4.37 -4.25
N VAL A 60 -1.27 5.41 -4.24
CA VAL A 60 -1.58 6.73 -4.80
C VAL A 60 -0.66 7.07 -5.97
N TYR A 61 -1.16 7.84 -6.92
CA TYR A 61 -0.43 8.26 -8.11
C TYR A 61 -0.73 9.71 -8.44
N SER A 62 0.22 10.41 -9.05
CA SER A 62 -0.04 11.69 -9.71
C SER A 62 0.63 11.70 -11.08
N ASN A 63 -0.08 12.22 -12.08
CA ASN A 63 0.48 12.49 -13.41
C ASN A 63 0.95 13.96 -13.54
N HIS A 64 0.81 14.77 -12.49
CA HIS A 64 1.18 16.17 -12.50
C HIS A 64 2.64 16.32 -12.04
N GLY A 65 3.49 16.84 -12.93
CA GLY A 65 4.89 17.10 -12.59
C GLY A 65 5.01 18.05 -11.40
N GLY A 66 5.84 17.69 -10.42
CA GLY A 66 6.05 18.47 -9.20
C GLY A 66 5.09 18.18 -8.05
N VAL A 67 4.13 17.27 -8.22
CA VAL A 67 3.25 16.82 -7.13
C VAL A 67 3.72 15.46 -6.62
N ASP A 68 4.08 15.41 -5.34
CA ASP A 68 4.32 14.15 -4.64
C ASP A 68 2.98 13.59 -4.09
N PRO A 69 2.46 12.49 -4.65
CA PRO A 69 1.19 11.94 -4.21
C PRO A 69 1.25 11.38 -2.79
N VAL A 70 2.40 10.86 -2.35
CA VAL A 70 2.54 10.33 -0.98
C VAL A 70 2.57 11.49 0.00
N GLY A 71 3.40 12.50 -0.25
CA GLY A 71 3.48 13.71 0.57
C GLY A 71 2.15 14.45 0.69
N ALA A 72 1.38 14.55 -0.40
CA ALA A 72 0.05 15.16 -0.39
C ALA A 72 -0.93 14.44 0.56
N CYS A 73 -0.91 13.11 0.56
CA CYS A 73 -1.80 12.30 1.40
C CYS A 73 -1.33 12.19 2.86
N VAL A 74 -0.01 12.19 3.11
CA VAL A 74 0.56 12.17 4.46
C VAL A 74 0.37 13.52 5.14
N GLY A 75 0.59 14.62 4.42
CA GLY A 75 0.56 15.97 4.96
C GLY A 75 1.74 16.28 5.90
N GLN A 76 1.80 17.51 6.42
CA GLN A 76 2.88 17.90 7.33
C GLN A 76 2.88 17.01 8.58
N LYS A 77 4.02 16.36 8.85
CA LYS A 77 4.20 15.44 9.99
C LYS A 77 3.15 14.31 10.07
N GLY A 78 2.54 13.93 8.94
CA GLY A 78 1.54 12.86 8.92
C GLY A 78 0.13 13.27 9.37
N ILE A 79 -0.15 14.57 9.50
CA ILE A 79 -1.41 15.03 10.08
C ILE A 79 -2.65 14.56 9.31
N ARG A 80 -2.61 14.55 7.97
CA ARG A 80 -3.76 14.19 7.12
C ARG A 80 -4.09 12.72 7.23
N VAL A 81 -3.08 11.85 7.12
CA VAL A 81 -3.27 10.39 7.28
C VAL A 81 -3.69 10.03 8.71
N GLN A 82 -3.22 10.77 9.71
CA GLN A 82 -3.65 10.61 11.10
C GLN A 82 -5.13 10.96 11.25
N THR A 83 -5.59 12.07 10.69
CA THR A 83 -7.02 12.46 10.71
C THR A 83 -7.92 11.39 10.08
N VAL A 84 -7.50 10.80 8.95
CA VAL A 84 -8.24 9.66 8.35
C VAL A 84 -8.23 8.44 9.28
N THR A 85 -7.09 8.14 9.90
CA THR A 85 -6.95 7.03 10.86
C THR A 85 -7.88 7.21 12.07
N ASP A 86 -7.97 8.42 12.61
CA ASP A 86 -8.83 8.75 13.76
C ASP A 86 -10.32 8.57 13.41
N GLU A 87 -10.73 8.91 12.19
CA GLU A 87 -12.08 8.68 11.68
C GLU A 87 -12.44 7.19 11.52
N LEU A 88 -11.42 6.33 11.34
CA LEU A 88 -11.57 4.87 11.34
C LEU A 88 -11.56 4.26 12.76
N GLY A 89 -11.38 5.07 13.80
CA GLY A 89 -11.35 4.63 15.19
C GLY A 89 -9.95 4.59 15.81
N GLY A 90 -8.95 5.18 15.15
CA GLY A 90 -7.60 5.45 15.68
C GLY A 90 -6.63 4.26 15.71
N ASN A 91 -7.13 3.03 15.63
CA ASN A 91 -6.31 1.82 15.75
C ASN A 91 -5.90 1.20 14.41
N GLU A 92 -6.57 1.59 13.32
CA GLU A 92 -6.30 1.03 11.98
C GLU A 92 -5.14 1.78 11.32
N LYS A 93 -3.98 1.13 11.16
CA LYS A 93 -2.81 1.77 10.55
C LYS A 93 -2.97 1.90 9.03
N ILE A 94 -2.71 3.09 8.48
CA ILE A 94 -2.78 3.32 7.04
C ILE A 94 -1.37 3.56 6.48
N ASP A 95 -0.92 2.66 5.60
CA ASP A 95 0.28 2.89 4.79
C ASP A 95 -0.10 3.53 3.45
N ILE A 96 0.44 4.71 3.16
CA ILE A 96 0.32 5.34 1.84
C ILE A 96 1.56 4.98 1.04
N ILE A 97 1.37 4.39 -0.14
CA ILE A 97 2.46 3.99 -1.03
C ILE A 97 2.29 4.60 -2.41
N GLN A 98 3.40 4.88 -3.08
CA GLN A 98 3.35 5.36 -4.46
C GLN A 98 3.07 4.19 -5.39
N TRP A 99 2.02 4.30 -6.19
CA TRP A 99 1.74 3.35 -7.27
C TRP A 99 2.76 3.51 -8.39
N ASN A 100 3.21 2.38 -8.96
CA ASN A 100 4.12 2.37 -10.10
C ASN A 100 3.59 1.45 -11.21
N LYS A 101 3.86 1.83 -12.46
CA LYS A 101 3.58 1.00 -13.66
C LYS A 101 4.52 -0.21 -13.72
N ASP A 102 5.76 -0.04 -13.27
CA ASP A 102 6.71 -1.14 -13.12
C ASP A 102 6.28 -1.99 -11.93
N GLU A 103 5.91 -3.23 -12.23
CA GLU A 103 5.35 -4.16 -11.25
C GLU A 103 6.36 -4.55 -10.18
N LYS A 104 7.67 -4.64 -10.51
CA LYS A 104 8.70 -4.96 -9.51
C LYS A 104 8.84 -3.83 -8.50
N ILE A 105 8.85 -2.58 -9.00
CA ILE A 105 8.88 -1.40 -8.13
C ILE A 105 7.61 -1.33 -7.28
N PHE A 106 6.44 -1.60 -7.87
CA PHE A 106 5.18 -1.55 -7.14
C PHE A 106 5.07 -2.65 -6.07
N ILE A 107 5.50 -3.88 -6.36
CA ILE A 107 5.55 -4.97 -5.38
C ILE A 107 6.52 -4.65 -4.25
N SER A 108 7.72 -4.16 -4.59
CA SER A 108 8.72 -3.77 -3.59
C SER A 108 8.20 -2.68 -2.65
N THR A 109 7.55 -1.64 -3.19
CA THR A 109 6.99 -0.53 -2.39
C THR A 109 5.76 -0.95 -1.59
N ALA A 110 4.96 -1.91 -2.08
CA ALA A 110 3.82 -2.44 -1.34
C ALA A 110 4.22 -3.19 -0.07
N LEU A 111 5.45 -3.71 0.02
CA LEU A 111 5.95 -4.43 1.20
C LEU A 111 6.57 -3.53 2.27
N LEU A 112 6.59 -2.20 2.06
CA LEU A 112 7.00 -1.25 3.11
C LEU A 112 6.25 -1.51 4.42
N PRO A 113 6.95 -1.46 5.58
CA PRO A 113 8.26 -0.85 5.79
C PRO A 113 9.48 -1.75 5.49
N ALA A 114 9.29 -3.00 5.08
CA ALA A 114 10.39 -3.92 4.85
C ALA A 114 11.24 -3.52 3.64
N LYS A 115 12.57 -3.64 3.77
CA LYS A 115 13.50 -3.40 2.66
C LYS A 115 13.67 -4.68 1.85
N ILE A 116 13.34 -4.58 0.57
CA ILE A 116 13.39 -5.70 -0.38
C ILE A 116 14.68 -5.64 -1.20
N ILE A 117 15.34 -6.78 -1.35
CA ILE A 117 16.60 -6.90 -2.10
C ILE A 117 16.31 -7.12 -3.58
N ASN A 118 15.38 -8.03 -3.88
CA ASN A 118 15.05 -8.38 -5.25
C ASN A 118 13.58 -8.82 -5.38
N VAL A 119 13.00 -8.55 -6.56
CA VAL A 119 11.67 -9.00 -6.96
C VAL A 119 11.77 -9.71 -8.31
N GLU A 120 11.43 -11.00 -8.30
CA GLU A 120 11.37 -11.85 -9.49
C GLU A 120 9.91 -12.18 -9.81
N ILE A 121 9.40 -11.66 -10.92
CA ILE A 121 8.06 -11.96 -11.40
C ILE A 121 8.12 -13.23 -12.24
N GLN A 122 7.27 -14.21 -11.92
CA GLN A 122 7.23 -15.45 -12.66
C GLN A 122 6.60 -15.22 -14.05
N PRO A 123 7.11 -15.86 -15.13
CA PRO A 123 6.60 -15.65 -16.49
C PRO A 123 5.15 -16.12 -16.70
N LYS A 124 4.65 -17.01 -15.83
CA LYS A 124 3.32 -17.60 -15.93
C LYS A 124 2.60 -17.46 -14.59
N GLY A 125 1.47 -16.75 -14.60
CA GLY A 125 0.67 -16.46 -13.41
C GLY A 125 1.11 -15.17 -12.70
N LYS A 126 0.22 -14.60 -11.90
CA LYS A 126 0.54 -13.41 -11.08
C LYS A 126 1.26 -13.82 -9.80
N ARG A 127 2.47 -14.36 -9.94
CA ARG A 127 3.33 -14.77 -8.81
C ARG A 127 4.64 -13.98 -8.81
N ALA A 128 5.05 -13.54 -7.64
CA ALA A 128 6.30 -12.82 -7.44
C ALA A 128 7.09 -13.44 -6.29
N LYS A 129 8.34 -13.81 -6.56
CA LYS A 129 9.30 -14.22 -5.55
C LYS A 129 10.06 -12.99 -5.08
N VAL A 130 9.99 -12.71 -3.79
CA VAL A 130 10.57 -11.53 -3.17
C VAL A 130 11.67 -11.95 -2.21
N THR A 131 12.86 -11.41 -2.41
CA THR A 131 14.02 -11.72 -1.56
C THR A 131 14.23 -10.61 -0.54
N ALA A 132 14.32 -10.98 0.74
CA ALA A 132 14.61 -10.07 1.85
C ALA A 132 15.66 -10.69 2.79
N ASP A 133 16.40 -9.85 3.52
CA ASP A 133 17.35 -10.33 4.51
C ASP A 133 16.62 -10.86 5.75
N GLU A 134 17.32 -11.64 6.57
CA GLU A 134 16.81 -12.23 7.82
C GLU A 134 16.12 -11.23 8.75
N LYS A 135 16.59 -9.98 8.78
CA LYS A 135 16.00 -8.92 9.61
C LYS A 135 14.73 -8.31 9.00
N GLU A 136 14.61 -8.33 7.68
CA GLU A 136 13.55 -7.67 6.92
C GLU A 136 12.40 -8.64 6.56
N ALA A 137 12.69 -9.93 6.40
CA ALA A 137 11.68 -10.94 6.08
C ALA A 137 10.51 -10.98 7.08
N PRO A 138 10.72 -10.91 8.42
CA PRO A 138 9.62 -10.84 9.38
C PRO A 138 8.75 -9.58 9.22
N LEU A 139 9.34 -8.44 8.85
CA LEU A 139 8.61 -7.19 8.59
C LEU A 139 7.80 -7.29 7.29
N ALA A 140 8.38 -7.91 6.26
CA ALA A 140 7.73 -8.11 4.96
C ALA A 140 6.50 -9.01 5.11
N ILE A 141 6.60 -10.09 5.89
CA ILE A 141 5.48 -10.98 6.22
C ILE A 141 4.45 -10.22 7.09
N GLY A 142 4.93 -9.55 8.14
CA GLY A 142 4.11 -8.86 9.13
C GLY A 142 3.40 -9.82 10.11
N LYS A 143 2.80 -9.26 11.16
CA LYS A 143 2.03 -10.04 12.15
C LYS A 143 0.93 -10.83 11.45
N ASN A 144 0.89 -12.15 11.65
CA ASN A 144 -0.06 -13.07 11.02
C ASN A 144 -0.09 -13.01 9.47
N GLY A 145 1.00 -12.55 8.83
CA GLY A 145 1.03 -12.40 7.38
C GLY A 145 0.24 -11.20 6.84
N ILE A 146 -0.24 -10.31 7.71
CA ILE A 146 -1.11 -9.19 7.29
C ILE A 146 -0.41 -8.30 6.24
N ASN A 147 0.89 -8.03 6.40
CA ASN A 147 1.59 -7.12 5.50
C ASN A 147 1.73 -7.71 4.08
N VAL A 148 2.19 -8.96 3.97
CA VAL A 148 2.31 -9.65 2.68
C VAL A 148 0.94 -9.89 2.03
N ASN A 149 -0.11 -10.17 2.82
CA ASN A 149 -1.47 -10.34 2.31
C ASN A 149 -2.04 -9.03 1.76
N LEU A 150 -1.85 -7.91 2.46
CA LEU A 150 -2.25 -6.59 1.98
C LEU A 150 -1.47 -6.20 0.72
N ALA A 151 -0.15 -6.42 0.69
CA ALA A 151 0.66 -6.18 -0.50
C ALA A 151 0.22 -7.05 -1.69
N SER A 152 -0.14 -8.31 -1.44
CA SER A 152 -0.65 -9.24 -2.45
C SER A 152 -1.98 -8.78 -3.03
N LYS A 153 -2.94 -8.42 -2.17
CA LYS A 153 -4.24 -7.85 -2.59
C LYS A 153 -4.07 -6.57 -3.40
N LEU A 154 -3.21 -5.66 -2.92
CA LEU A 154 -2.98 -4.36 -3.54
C LEU A 154 -2.31 -4.48 -4.91
N THR A 155 -1.29 -5.32 -5.03
CA THR A 155 -0.58 -5.52 -6.31
C THR A 155 -1.37 -6.40 -7.26
N GLY A 156 -2.15 -7.33 -6.72
CA GLY A 156 -2.82 -8.42 -7.44
C GLY A 156 -1.89 -9.61 -7.72
N TYR A 157 -0.75 -9.68 -7.03
CA TYR A 157 0.22 -10.77 -7.12
C TYR A 157 0.17 -11.65 -5.87
N GLU A 158 0.38 -12.95 -6.02
CA GLU A 158 0.75 -13.84 -4.93
C GLU A 158 2.25 -13.67 -4.67
N ILE A 159 2.60 -13.27 -3.44
CA ILE A 159 3.95 -12.86 -3.08
C ILE A 159 4.59 -13.91 -2.15
N ASP A 160 5.66 -14.54 -2.65
CA ASP A 160 6.46 -15.51 -1.90
C ASP A 160 7.71 -14.83 -1.33
N ILE A 161 7.80 -14.67 -0.02
CA ILE A 161 8.96 -14.07 0.66
C ILE A 161 10.01 -15.14 0.92
N VAL A 162 11.21 -14.92 0.38
CA VAL A 162 12.38 -15.78 0.57
C VAL A 162 13.44 -15.03 1.35
N GLN A 163 13.90 -15.65 2.42
CA GLN A 163 14.97 -15.14 3.24
C GLN A 163 16.32 -15.51 2.62
N THR A 164 17.21 -14.53 2.52
CA THR A 164 18.61 -14.74 2.16
C THR A 164 19.52 -14.39 3.34
N GLN A 165 20.62 -15.11 3.48
CA GLN A 165 21.73 -14.72 4.32
C GLN A 165 22.65 -13.84 3.48
N THR A 166 22.31 -12.56 3.29
CA THR A 166 23.27 -11.63 2.69
C THR A 166 24.18 -11.15 3.81
N SER A 167 25.40 -11.68 3.85
CA SER A 167 26.51 -11.06 4.56
C SER A 167 26.63 -9.62 4.06
N SER A 168 26.48 -8.68 4.97
CA SER A 168 26.60 -7.24 4.74
C SER A 168 28.04 -6.89 4.34
N GLU A 169 28.48 -7.23 3.14
CA GLU A 169 29.84 -6.97 2.67
C GLU A 169 30.01 -7.22 1.15
N LYS A 170 29.40 -6.38 0.30
CA LYS A 170 29.92 -6.11 -1.06
C LYS A 170 29.65 -4.66 -1.48
N THR A 171 30.22 -3.72 -0.74
CA THR A 171 30.58 -2.43 -1.31
C THR A 171 31.96 -2.03 -0.83
N SER A 172 32.97 -2.36 -1.63
CA SER A 172 34.29 -1.73 -1.64
C SER A 172 34.91 -1.90 -3.03
N PRO A 173 35.73 -0.93 -3.48
CA PRO A 173 35.75 -0.43 -4.85
C PRO A 173 36.59 -1.29 -5.80
N VAL A 174 36.20 -1.36 -7.07
CA VAL A 174 37.09 -1.82 -8.14
C VAL A 174 38.14 -0.74 -8.36
N ASN A 175 39.28 -0.89 -7.68
CA ASN A 175 40.52 -0.28 -8.09
C ASN A 175 41.09 -1.13 -9.23
N GLN A 176 41.10 -0.61 -10.45
CA GLN A 176 41.90 -1.15 -11.56
C GLN A 176 42.83 -0.05 -12.06
N GLU A 177 43.94 0.12 -11.34
CA GLU A 177 45.22 0.34 -12.01
C GLU A 177 45.75 -1.02 -12.43
N GLN A 178 46.02 -1.20 -13.73
CA GLN A 178 47.29 -1.76 -14.21
C GLN A 178 47.43 -1.60 -15.73
N LYS A 179 48.47 -0.84 -16.09
CA LYS A 179 49.48 -1.11 -17.13
C LYS A 179 48.99 -1.31 -18.57
N ASN A 180 49.27 -0.32 -19.42
CA ASN A 180 50.49 -0.30 -20.25
C ASN A 180 50.84 1.11 -20.68
#